data_AF-A0A060M104-F1
#
_entry.id   AF-A0A060M104-F1
#
_cell.length_a   1.000
_cell.length_b   1.000
_cell.length_c   1.000
_cell.angle_alpha   90.00
_cell.angle_beta   90.00
_cell.angle_gamma   90.00
#
_symmetry.space_group_name_H-M   'P 1'
#
loop_
_entity.id
_entity.type
_entity.pdbx_description
1 polymer ?
#
loop_
_entity_poly.entity_id
_entity_poly.type
_entity_poly.pdbx_seq_one_letter_code
_entity_poly.pdbx_strand_id
1 'polypeptide(L)'
;MKQTELQPYLKERLEKAKLQFERTIDCKHTEFDDLYPYISEQPTFFWYKRYVAWQELLTLVEMASDFEVNWEELFLKKQTIYIKKRILDAKVLDNWYEQSTADSAQ
;
A
#
# COMPACT_ATOMS: atom_id res chain seq x y z
N MET A 1 -22.44 -10.67 8.77
CA MET A 1 -22.35 -9.60 7.75
C MET A 1 -23.09 -10.07 6.52
N LYS A 2 -24.00 -9.25 5.96
CA LYS A 2 -24.60 -9.60 4.66
C LYS A 2 -23.55 -9.37 3.57
N GLN A 3 -23.54 -10.18 2.51
CA GLN A 3 -22.56 -10.04 1.42
C GLN A 3 -22.59 -8.64 0.78
N THR A 4 -23.73 -7.96 0.83
CA THR A 4 -23.93 -6.56 0.40
C THR A 4 -23.12 -5.54 1.22
N GLU A 5 -22.78 -5.84 2.47
CA GLU A 5 -22.00 -4.96 3.36
C GLU A 5 -20.49 -5.25 3.29
N LEU A 6 -20.11 -6.41 2.77
CA LEU A 6 -18.72 -6.86 2.71
C LEU A 6 -17.91 -6.12 1.64
N GLN A 7 -18.52 -5.91 0.47
CA GLN A 7 -17.92 -5.16 -0.65
C GLN A 7 -17.47 -3.73 -0.23
N PRO A 8 -18.34 -2.85 0.29
CA PRO A 8 -17.93 -1.50 0.69
C PRO A 8 -16.92 -1.53 1.85
N TYR A 9 -17.06 -2.45 2.79
CA TYR A 9 -16.11 -2.60 3.89
C TYR A 9 -14.70 -2.96 3.41
N LEU A 10 -14.57 -3.95 2.52
CA LEU A 10 -13.27 -4.36 1.98
C LEU A 10 -12.63 -3.26 1.13
N LYS A 11 -13.42 -2.50 0.35
CA LYS A 11 -12.92 -1.32 -0.37
C LYS A 11 -12.37 -0.27 0.58
N GLU A 12 -13.10 0.08 1.64
CA GLU A 12 -12.63 1.03 2.66
C GLU A 12 -11.35 0.55 3.35
N ARG A 13 -11.27 -0.74 3.70
CA ARG A 13 -10.07 -1.33 4.31
C ARG A 13 -8.87 -1.30 3.36
N LEU A 14 -9.08 -1.58 2.07
CA LEU A 14 -8.05 -1.48 1.03
C LEU A 14 -7.56 -0.05 0.84
N GLU A 15 -8.45 0.94 0.82
CA GLU A 15 -8.07 2.35 0.73
C GLU A 15 -7.21 2.79 1.92
N LYS A 16 -7.58 2.37 3.13
CA LYS A 16 -6.79 2.63 4.36
C LYS A 16 -5.42 1.97 4.30
N ALA A 17 -5.34 0.70 3.91
CA ALA A 17 -4.06 -0.01 3.80
C ALA A 17 -3.17 0.57 2.69
N LYS A 18 -3.76 0.96 1.56
CA LYS A 18 -3.06 1.68 0.49
C LYS A 18 -2.45 2.98 1.03
N LEU A 19 -3.25 3.80 1.70
CA LEU A 19 -2.78 5.06 2.28
C LEU A 19 -1.66 4.82 3.30
N GLN A 20 -1.81 3.80 4.16
CA GLN A 20 -0.79 3.43 5.13
C GLN A 20 0.53 3.04 4.45
N PHE A 21 0.47 2.22 3.40
CA PHE A 21 1.64 1.85 2.60
C PHE A 21 2.28 3.06 1.92
N GLU A 22 1.48 3.94 1.31
CA GLU A 22 1.93 5.19 0.69
C GLU A 22 2.65 6.11 1.69
N ARG A 23 2.17 6.19 2.94
CA ARG A 23 2.87 6.91 4.01
C ARG A 23 4.25 6.32 4.31
N THR A 24 4.42 5.00 4.22
CA THR A 24 5.74 4.36 4.39
C THR A 24 6.71 4.65 3.23
N ILE A 25 6.19 4.85 2.02
CA ILE A 25 6.97 5.29 0.84
C ILE A 25 7.40 6.74 1.04
N ASP A 26 6.45 7.60 1.39
CA ASP A 26 6.66 9.03 1.64
C ASP A 26 7.49 9.35 2.90
N CYS A 27 7.95 8.31 3.63
CA CYS A 27 8.64 8.46 4.92
C CYS A 27 7.85 9.27 5.96
N LYS A 28 6.51 9.23 5.90
CA LYS A 28 5.62 9.89 6.88
C LYS A 28 5.43 9.02 8.12
N HIS A 29 4.88 9.62 9.17
CA HIS A 29 4.43 8.93 10.38
C HIS A 29 3.37 7.89 10.04
N THR A 30 3.33 6.77 10.72
CA THR A 30 2.39 5.66 10.48
C THR A 30 1.89 5.11 11.82
N GLU A 31 0.75 4.43 11.83
CA GLU A 31 0.28 3.72 13.03
C GLU A 31 1.34 2.76 13.61
N PHE A 32 2.24 2.24 12.77
CA PHE A 32 3.36 1.43 13.21
C PHE A 32 4.36 2.21 14.07
N ASP A 33 4.58 3.49 13.77
CA ASP A 33 5.43 4.37 14.58
C ASP A 33 4.80 4.66 15.96
N ASP A 34 3.46 4.68 16.06
CA ASP A 34 2.74 4.80 17.34
C ASP A 34 2.85 3.54 18.21
N LEU A 35 2.90 2.37 17.58
CA LEU A 35 3.09 1.08 18.27
C LEU A 35 4.53 0.90 18.78
N TYR A 36 5.51 1.50 18.09
CA TYR A 36 6.93 1.34 18.37
C TYR A 36 7.67 2.69 18.44
N PRO A 37 7.30 3.59 19.35
CA PRO A 37 7.80 4.98 19.38
C PRO A 37 9.32 5.06 19.56
N TYR A 38 9.91 4.10 20.28
CA TYR A 38 11.33 4.07 20.63
C TYR A 38 12.24 3.48 19.54
N ILE A 39 11.68 2.96 18.42
CA ILE A 39 12.46 2.27 17.38
C ILE A 39 12.69 3.18 16.15
N SER A 40 12.09 4.36 16.14
CA SER A 40 12.14 5.34 15.03
C SER A 40 13.54 5.88 14.69
N GLU A 41 14.53 5.72 15.58
CA GLU A 41 15.90 6.24 15.37
C GLU A 41 16.83 5.32 14.56
N GLN A 42 16.40 4.10 14.21
CA GLN A 42 17.23 3.11 13.51
C GLN A 42 16.90 3.05 11.99
N PRO A 43 17.86 3.29 11.08
CA PRO A 43 17.61 3.29 9.63
C PRO A 43 17.09 1.95 9.06
N THR A 44 17.41 0.83 9.70
CA THR A 44 16.91 -0.50 9.33
C THR A 44 15.39 -0.65 9.52
N PHE A 45 14.80 0.16 10.40
CA PHE A 45 13.37 0.13 10.72
C PHE A 45 12.48 0.64 9.59
N PHE A 46 13.02 1.52 8.72
CA PHE A 46 12.30 2.02 7.55
C PHE A 46 11.87 0.90 6.60
N TRP A 47 12.71 -0.10 6.41
CA TRP A 47 12.36 -1.26 5.58
C TRP A 47 11.33 -2.13 6.28
N TYR A 48 11.48 -2.35 7.58
CA TYR A 48 10.55 -3.18 8.34
C TYR A 48 9.11 -2.64 8.29
N LYS A 49 8.92 -1.33 8.53
CA LYS A 49 7.57 -0.73 8.46
C LYS A 49 6.96 -0.82 7.06
N ARG A 50 7.77 -0.70 6.00
CA ARG A 50 7.34 -0.89 4.61
C ARG A 50 6.90 -2.33 4.36
N TYR A 51 7.66 -3.31 4.84
CA TYR A 51 7.28 -4.72 4.73
C TYR A 51 5.97 -5.02 5.45
N VAL A 52 5.77 -4.47 6.65
CA VAL A 52 4.53 -4.64 7.41
C VAL A 52 3.33 -4.06 6.66
N ALA A 53 3.41 -2.81 6.21
CA ALA A 53 2.32 -2.17 5.47
C ALA A 53 2.06 -2.86 4.11
N TRP A 54 3.12 -3.32 3.43
CA TRP A 54 2.98 -4.08 2.19
C TRP A 54 2.28 -5.42 2.39
N GLN A 55 2.65 -6.16 3.44
CA GLN A 55 2.00 -7.43 3.76
C GLN A 55 0.53 -7.25 4.16
N GLU A 56 0.18 -6.21 4.91
CA GLU A 56 -1.21 -5.87 5.21
C GLU A 56 -2.00 -5.61 3.92
N LEU A 57 -1.45 -4.78 3.02
CA LEU A 57 -2.08 -4.48 1.73
C LEU A 57 -2.30 -5.74 0.89
N LEU A 58 -1.27 -6.59 0.75
CA LEU A 58 -1.38 -7.84 -0.01
C LEU A 58 -2.42 -8.79 0.58
N THR A 59 -2.49 -8.88 1.91
CA THR A 59 -3.47 -9.74 2.60
C THR A 59 -4.90 -9.27 2.31
N LEU A 60 -5.14 -7.96 2.34
CA LEU A 60 -6.47 -7.41 2.02
C LEU A 60 -6.83 -7.55 0.54
N VAL A 61 -5.84 -7.45 -0.37
CA VAL A 61 -6.05 -7.70 -1.80
C VAL A 61 -6.42 -9.16 -2.06
N GLU A 62 -5.75 -10.09 -1.39
CA GLU A 62 -6.06 -11.52 -1.46
C GLU A 62 -7.50 -11.78 -0.98
N MET A 63 -7.85 -11.25 0.19
CA MET A 63 -9.21 -11.36 0.72
C MET A 63 -10.26 -10.71 -0.21
N ALA A 64 -9.98 -9.53 -0.77
CA ALA A 64 -10.86 -8.88 -1.73
C ALA A 64 -11.07 -9.72 -3.00
N SER A 65 -10.02 -10.41 -3.45
CA SER A 65 -10.10 -11.32 -4.61
C SER A 65 -10.95 -12.54 -4.29
N ASP A 66 -10.79 -13.13 -3.11
CA ASP A 66 -11.59 -14.30 -2.66
C ASP A 66 -13.09 -14.00 -2.58
N PHE A 67 -13.46 -12.74 -2.32
CA PHE A 67 -14.84 -12.27 -2.23
C PHE A 67 -15.34 -11.55 -3.49
N GLU A 68 -14.62 -11.64 -4.61
CA GLU A 68 -14.97 -11.03 -5.90
C GLU A 68 -15.21 -9.50 -5.81
N VAL A 69 -14.44 -8.83 -4.94
CA VAL A 69 -14.41 -7.36 -4.85
C VAL A 69 -13.48 -6.84 -5.94
N ASN A 70 -13.98 -5.92 -6.77
CA ASN A 70 -13.16 -5.25 -7.80
C ASN A 70 -12.19 -4.25 -7.16
N TRP A 71 -11.10 -4.74 -6.57
CA TRP A 71 -10.12 -3.90 -5.86
C TRP A 71 -9.21 -3.12 -6.81
N GLU A 72 -9.03 -3.59 -8.06
CA GLU A 72 -8.10 -2.98 -9.02
C GLU A 72 -8.45 -1.53 -9.36
N GLU A 73 -9.73 -1.15 -9.26
CA GLU A 73 -10.20 0.22 -9.51
C GLU A 73 -9.72 1.23 -8.45
N LEU A 74 -9.27 0.76 -7.28
CA LEU A 74 -8.74 1.60 -6.21
C LEU A 74 -7.26 1.99 -6.44
N PHE A 75 -6.60 1.40 -7.44
CA PHE A 75 -5.18 1.54 -7.68
C PHE A 75 -4.90 2.05 -9.10
N LEU A 76 -3.76 2.73 -9.26
CA LEU A 76 -3.24 3.03 -10.59
C LEU A 76 -2.85 1.72 -11.28
N LYS A 77 -2.93 1.68 -12.61
CA LYS A 77 -2.60 0.46 -13.39
C LYS A 77 -1.22 -0.11 -13.02
N LYS A 78 -0.24 0.75 -12.79
CA LYS A 78 1.11 0.39 -12.38
C LYS A 78 1.17 -0.22 -10.97
N GLN A 79 0.44 0.36 -10.02
CA GLN A 79 0.32 -0.15 -8.65
C GLN A 79 -0.31 -1.56 -8.67
N THR A 80 -1.37 -1.75 -9.46
CA THR A 80 -2.00 -3.07 -9.65
C THR A 80 -1.01 -4.12 -10.16
N ILE A 81 -0.13 -3.75 -11.10
CA ILE A 81 0.93 -4.65 -11.59
C ILE A 81 1.90 -5.05 -10.48
N TYR A 82 2.33 -4.10 -9.64
CA TYR A 82 3.23 -4.41 -8.52
C TYR A 82 2.59 -5.31 -7.47
N ILE A 83 1.34 -5.03 -7.12
CA ILE A 83 0.53 -5.83 -6.19
C ILE A 83 0.37 -7.25 -6.73
N LYS A 84 -0.04 -7.42 -7.99
CA LYS A 84 -0.21 -8.74 -8.62
C LYS A 84 1.08 -9.56 -8.67
N LYS A 85 2.22 -8.89 -8.88
CA LYS A 85 3.54 -9.55 -8.86
C LYS A 85 4.09 -9.76 -7.45
N ARG A 86 3.42 -9.23 -6.42
CA ARG A 86 3.86 -9.23 -5.01
C ARG A 86 5.28 -8.67 -4.82
N ILE A 87 5.70 -7.75 -5.70
CA ILE A 87 7.05 -7.18 -5.68
C ILE A 87 7.08 -6.03 -4.68
N LEU A 88 8.01 -6.09 -3.73
CA LEU A 88 8.46 -4.95 -2.96
C LEU A 88 9.97 -4.82 -3.14
N ASP A 89 10.39 -4.00 -4.10
CA ASP A 89 11.78 -3.67 -4.33
C ASP A 89 11.95 -2.13 -4.34
N ALA A 90 13.19 -1.66 -4.43
CA ALA A 90 13.46 -0.23 -4.52
C ALA A 90 12.72 0.44 -5.70
N LYS A 91 12.54 -0.26 -6.84
CA LYS A 91 11.85 0.30 -8.01
C LYS A 91 10.36 0.50 -7.75
N VAL A 92 9.72 -0.39 -7.00
CA VAL A 92 8.32 -0.23 -6.57
C VAL A 92 8.19 0.99 -5.68
N LEU A 93 9.10 1.18 -4.72
CA LEU A 93 9.09 2.36 -3.84
C LEU A 93 9.29 3.66 -4.63
N ASP A 94 10.29 3.71 -5.51
CA ASP A 94 10.64 4.91 -6.27
C ASP A 94 9.60 5.28 -7.33
N ASN A 95 8.83 4.28 -7.81
CA ASN A 95 7.92 4.44 -8.93
C ASN A 95 6.48 4.02 -8.60
N TRP A 96 6.11 4.07 -7.33
CA TRP A 96 4.78 3.70 -6.85
C TRP A 96 3.71 4.63 -7.41
N TYR A 97 3.97 5.94 -7.31
CA TYR A 97 3.23 6.95 -8.02
C TYR A 97 3.67 6.90 -9.48
N GLU A 98 2.75 7.07 -10.43
CA GLU A 98 3.16 7.35 -11.80
C GLU A 98 4.14 8.52 -11.73
N GLN A 99 5.36 8.33 -12.28
CA GLN A 99 6.19 9.49 -12.58
C GLN A 99 5.32 10.33 -13.50
N SER A 100 4.79 11.44 -12.97
CA SER A 100 4.54 12.58 -13.83
C SER A 100 5.84 12.75 -14.60
N THR A 101 5.82 12.47 -15.89
CA THR A 101 6.95 12.75 -16.77
C THR A 101 7.31 14.19 -16.53
N ALA A 102 8.45 14.39 -15.87
CA ALA A 102 9.01 15.67 -15.55
C ALA A 102 9.21 16.49 -16.82
N ASP A 103 9.17 17.82 -16.69
CA ASP A 103 10.23 18.69 -17.17
C ASP A 103 10.86 18.29 -18.51
N SER A 104 10.02 18.22 -19.53
CA SER A 104 10.40 18.17 -20.94
C SER A 104 9.64 19.25 -21.72
N ALA A 105 9.51 20.44 -21.11
CA ALA A 105 9.26 21.67 -21.84
C ALA A 105 10.35 22.64 -21.41
N GLN A 106 11.18 22.97 -22.39
CA GLN A 106 12.29 23.91 -22.38
C GLN A 106 11.93 25.28 -21.80
#